data_AF-A0A800AT69-F1
#
_entry.id   AF-A0A800AT69-F1
#
_cell.length_a   1.000
_cell.length_b   1.000
_cell.length_c   1.000
_cell.angle_alpha   90.00
_cell.angle_beta   90.00
_cell.angle_gamma   90.00
#
_symmetry.space_group_name_H-M   'P 1'
#
loop_
_entity.id
_entity.type
_entity.pdbx_description
1 polymer ?
#
loop_
_entity_poly.entity_id
_entity_poly.type
_entity_poly.pdbx_seq_one_letter_code
_entity_poly.pdbx_strand_id
1 'polypeptide(L)' 'MGKVYFLFGVHNHQPTGNLPQVFEEACEKCYFPFLSLLERFPSIKFSIHNSGCLYDWLKENKKGYIEILKKLVERKQTEI' A
#
# COMPACT_ATOMS: atom_id res chain seq x y z
N MET A 1 -33.26 5.37 -7.93
CA MET A 1 -32.19 4.35 -7.79
C MET A 1 -31.35 4.69 -6.57
N GLY A 2 -31.10 3.71 -5.70
CA GLY A 2 -30.23 3.87 -4.53
C GLY A 2 -28.75 3.89 -4.90
N LYS A 3 -27.89 4.40 -4.03
CA LYS A 3 -26.43 4.32 -4.18
C LYS A 3 -25.93 2.95 -3.75
N VAL A 4 -25.01 2.37 -4.51
CA VAL A 4 -24.23 1.19 -4.11
C VAL A 4 -22.96 1.67 -3.43
N TYR A 5 -22.68 1.14 -2.25
CA TYR A 5 -21.42 1.38 -1.56
C TYR A 5 -20.41 0.34 -2.01
N PHE A 6 -19.24 0.79 -2.48
CA PHE A 6 -18.13 -0.06 -2.87
C PHE A 6 -16.98 0.11 -1.88
N LEU A 7 -16.54 -1.01 -1.30
CA LEU A 7 -15.36 -1.07 -0.46
C LEU A 7 -14.24 -1.71 -1.28
N PHE A 8 -13.14 -0.97 -1.44
CA PHE A 8 -11.98 -1.45 -2.18
C PHE A 8 -10.83 -1.71 -1.21
N GLY A 9 -10.39 -2.97 -1.11
CA GLY A 9 -9.34 -3.38 -0.18
C GLY A 9 -8.25 -4.18 -0.88
N VAL A 10 -7.00 -3.98 -0.46
CA VAL A 10 -5.86 -4.78 -0.91
C VAL A 10 -5.07 -5.34 0.26
N HIS A 11 -4.51 -6.53 0.07
CA HIS A 11 -3.68 -7.22 1.05
C HIS A 11 -2.31 -7.52 0.45
N ASN A 12 -1.27 -6.90 1.02
CA ASN A 12 0.12 -7.14 0.66
C ASN A 12 0.76 -7.99 1.75
N HIS A 13 1.33 -9.12 1.34
CA HIS A 13 1.98 -10.05 2.24
C HIS A 13 3.30 -10.52 1.67
N GLN A 14 4.31 -10.60 2.54
CA GLN A 14 5.50 -11.40 2.31
C GLN A 14 5.70 -12.30 3.53
N PRO A 15 6.05 -13.59 3.34
CA PRO A 15 6.35 -14.46 4.46
C PRO A 15 7.71 -14.13 5.07
N THR A 16 7.88 -14.44 6.36
CA THR A 16 9.17 -14.36 7.04
C THR A 16 10.16 -15.34 6.39
N GLY A 17 11.43 -14.92 6.27
CA GLY A 17 12.49 -15.73 5.63
C GLY A 17 12.50 -15.71 4.11
N ASN A 18 11.63 -14.93 3.45
CA ASN A 18 11.68 -14.77 2.00
C ASN A 18 12.92 -13.98 1.54
N LEU A 19 13.30 -14.15 0.27
CA LEU A 19 14.51 -13.55 -0.29
C LEU A 19 14.35 -12.03 -0.48
N PRO A 20 15.35 -11.19 -0.13
CA PRO A 20 15.27 -9.74 -0.28
C PRO A 20 14.90 -9.28 -1.69
N GLN A 21 15.38 -9.98 -2.73
CA GLN A 21 15.07 -9.67 -4.12
C GLN A 21 13.58 -9.84 -4.44
N VAL A 22 12.88 -10.75 -3.76
CA VAL A 22 11.44 -10.96 -3.93
C VAL A 22 10.64 -9.81 -3.29
N PHE A 23 11.10 -9.27 -2.15
CA PHE A 23 10.52 -8.05 -1.57
C PHE A 23 10.71 -6.87 -2.53
N GLU A 24 11.91 -6.71 -3.06
CA GLU A 24 12.27 -5.65 -4.00
C GLU A 24 11.39 -5.69 -5.25
N GLU A 25 11.36 -6.84 -5.93
CA GLU A 25 10.59 -7.03 -7.15
C GLU A 25 9.10 -6.78 -6.92
N ALA A 26 8.52 -7.30 -5.84
CA ALA A 26 7.11 -7.09 -5.52
C ALA A 26 6.82 -5.62 -5.19
N CYS A 27 7.75 -4.93 -4.51
CA CYS A 27 7.60 -3.51 -4.25
C CYS A 27 7.62 -2.67 -5.53
N GLU A 28 8.57 -2.94 -6.42
CA GLU A 28 8.71 -2.21 -7.68
C GLU A 28 7.56 -2.46 -8.65
N LYS A 29 7.07 -3.70 -8.72
CA LYS A 29 6.04 -4.09 -9.68
C LYS A 29 4.62 -3.87 -9.17
N CYS A 30 4.38 -3.98 -7.85
CA CYS A 30 3.03 -4.01 -7.30
C CYS A 30 2.79 -2.90 -6.27
N TYR A 31 3.51 -2.91 -5.16
CA TYR A 31 3.15 -2.08 -4.00
C TYR A 31 3.33 -0.59 -4.30
N PHE A 32 4.50 -0.22 -4.84
CA PHE A 32 4.83 1.18 -5.09
C PHE A 32 4.01 1.79 -6.25
N PRO A 33 3.86 1.13 -7.42
CA PRO A 33 3.02 1.65 -8.49
C PRO A 33 1.55 1.82 -8.08
N PHE A 34 0.99 0.85 -7.35
CA PHE A 34 -0.39 0.92 -6.88
C PHE A 34 -0.61 2.14 -5.98
N LEU A 35 0.26 2.34 -4.99
CA LEU A 35 0.14 3.44 -4.04
C LEU A 35 0.35 4.80 -4.72
N SER A 36 1.37 4.90 -5.58
CA SER A 36 1.68 6.11 -6.34
C SER A 36 0.57 6.50 -7.31
N LEU A 37 -0.11 5.50 -7.90
CA LEU A 37 -1.25 5.75 -8.77
C LEU A 37 -2.42 6.33 -7.97
N LEU A 38 -2.80 5.70 -6.85
CA LEU A 38 -3.90 6.18 -6.03
C LEU A 38 -3.62 7.55 -5.41
N GLU A 39 -2.36 7.91 -5.20
CA GLU A 39 -1.97 9.26 -4.80
C GLU A 39 -2.45 10.34 -5.78
N ARG A 40 -2.55 10.02 -7.07
CA ARG A 40 -2.99 10.94 -8.11
C ARG A 40 -4.52 11.06 -8.21
N PHE A 41 -5.27 10.21 -7.51
CA PHE A 41 -6.75 10.19 -7.52
C PHE A 41 -7.33 10.33 -6.11
N PRO A 42 -7.35 11.54 -5.52
CA PRO A 42 -7.77 11.76 -4.13
C PRO A 42 -9.22 11.34 -3.80
N SER A 43 -10.08 11.20 -4.80
CA SER A 43 -11.47 10.77 -4.64
C SER A 43 -11.63 9.26 -4.43
N ILE A 44 -10.63 8.44 -4.79
CA ILE A 44 -10.69 6.98 -4.66
C ILE A 44 -10.26 6.58 -3.26
N LYS A 45 -11.20 6.09 -2.45
CA LYS A 45 -10.94 5.54 -1.12
C LYS A 45 -10.68 4.05 -1.17
N PHE A 46 -9.80 3.57 -0.30
CA PHE A 46 -9.46 2.15 -0.20
C PHE A 46 -8.92 1.78 1.18
N SER A 47 -8.83 0.48 1.45
CA SER A 47 -8.15 -0.06 2.64
C SER A 47 -6.92 -0.85 2.21
N ILE A 48 -5.84 -0.82 2.99
CA ILE A 48 -4.60 -1.54 2.70
C ILE A 48 -4.04 -2.22 3.94
N HIS A 49 -3.89 -3.53 3.87
CA HIS A 49 -3.18 -4.30 4.88
C HIS A 49 -1.80 -4.69 4.36
N ASN A 50 -0.73 -4.31 5.08
CA ASN A 50 0.63 -4.80 4.84
C ASN A 50 1.05 -5.71 6.01
N SER A 51 1.50 -6.93 5.74
CA SER A 51 2.01 -7.82 6.79
C SER A 51 3.21 -7.21 7.53
N GLY A 52 3.37 -7.49 8.82
CA GLY A 52 4.40 -6.89 9.68
C GLY A 52 5.83 -6.91 9.09
N CYS A 53 6.33 -8.07 8.70
CA CYS A 53 7.69 -8.18 8.12
C CYS A 53 7.85 -7.44 6.79
N LEU A 54 6.78 -7.34 5.98
CA LEU A 54 6.78 -6.49 4.79
C LEU A 54 6.84 -5.01 5.17
N TYR A 55 6.05 -4.59 6.17
CA TYR A 55 6.06 -3.21 6.64
C TYR A 55 7.43 -2.79 7.18
N ASP A 56 8.07 -3.65 7.98
CA ASP A 56 9.42 -3.40 8.50
C ASP A 56 10.43 -3.25 7.37
N TRP A 57 10.40 -4.17 6.39
CA TRP A 57 11.27 -4.08 5.22
C TRP A 57 11.02 -2.81 4.39
N LEU A 58 9.76 -2.41 4.18
CA LEU A 58 9.40 -1.19 3.45
C LEU A 58 9.89 0.06 4.18
N LYS A 59 9.80 0.08 5.52
CA LYS A 59 10.26 1.19 6.35
C LYS A 59 11.77 1.41 6.25
N GLU A 60 12.52 0.32 6.17
CA GLU A 60 13.98 0.37 6.07
C GLU A 60 14.46 0.68 4.64
N ASN A 61 13.86 0.04 3.63
CA ASN A 61 14.39 0.01 2.26
C ASN A 61 13.65 0.94 1.29
N LYS A 62 12.38 1.28 1.57
CA LYS A 62 11.48 1.96 0.63
C LYS A 62 10.77 3.15 1.29
N LYS A 63 11.56 4.08 1.84
CA LYS A 63 11.05 5.29 2.52
C LYS A 63 9.98 6.04 1.71
N GLY A 64 10.14 6.14 0.39
CA GLY A 64 9.15 6.77 -0.48
C GLY A 64 7.76 6.12 -0.40
N TYR A 65 7.66 4.81 -0.25
CA TYR A 65 6.38 4.11 -0.07
C TYR A 65 5.69 4.57 1.22
N ILE A 66 6.45 4.64 2.31
CA ILE A 66 5.95 5.07 3.62
C ILE A 66 5.48 6.52 3.58
N GLU A 67 6.22 7.41 2.93
CA GLU A 67 5.83 8.83 2.81
C GLU A 67 4.54 9.01 2.01
N ILE A 68 4.36 8.27 0.91
CA ILE A 68 3.09 8.27 0.19
C ILE A 68 1.98 7.72 1.10
N LEU A 69 2.20 6.59 1.77
CA LEU A 69 1.18 5.97 2.63
C LEU A 69 0.71 6.91 3.74
N LYS A 70 1.65 7.59 4.42
CA LYS A 70 1.33 8.62 5.43
C LYS A 70 0.45 9.71 4.84
N LYS A 71 0.82 10.27 3.70
CA LYS A 71 0.03 11.33 3.03
C LYS A 71 -1.39 10.87 2.69
N LEU A 72 -1.55 9.62 2.25
CA LEU A 72 -2.87 9.05 1.95
C LEU A 72 -3.74 8.87 3.20
N VAL A 73 -3.14 8.46 4.31
CA VAL A 73 -3.82 8.35 5.62
C VAL A 73 -4.21 9.72 6.14
N GLU A 74 -3.30 10.70 6.14
CA GLU A 74 -3.54 12.07 6.61
C GLU A 74 -4.72 12.72 5.90
N ARG A 75 -4.85 12.50 4.58
CA ARG A 75 -5.98 13.01 3.80
C ARG A 75 -7.21 12.10 3.80
N LYS A 76 -7.25 11.08 4.66
CA LYS A 76 -8.37 10.13 4.84
C LYS A 76 -8.77 9.40 3.55
N GLN A 77 -7.80 9.17 2.67
CA GLN A 77 -8.02 8.38 1.48
C GLN A 77 -7.87 6.88 1.74
N THR A 78 -7.06 6.53 2.74
CA THR A 78 -6.74 5.14 3.05
C THR A 78 -6.99 4.81 4.51
N GLU A 79 -7.55 3.62 4.73
CA GLU A 79 -7.57 2.94 6.03
C GLU A 79 -6.49 1.85 6.03
N ILE A 80 -5.76 1.70 7.15
CA ILE A 80 -4.75 0.66 7.35
C ILE A 80 -5.31 -0.42 8.26
#